data_AF-A0A0K4P8N1-F1
#
_entry.id   AF-A0A0K4P8N1-F1
#
_cell.length_a   1.000
_cell.length_b   1.000
_cell.length_c   1.000
_cell.angle_alpha   90.00
_cell.angle_beta   90.00
_cell.angle_gamma   90.00
#
_symmetry.space_group_name_H-M   'P 1'
#
loop_
_entity.id
_entity.type
_entity.pdbx_description
1 polymer ?
#
loop_
_entity_poly.entity_id
_entity_poly.type
_entity_poly.pdbx_seq_one_letter_code
_entity_poly.pdbx_strand_id
1 'polypeptide(L)' 'MGVRDEYQFSRIGPVIALLLIEALRDPFARRKIDALEMSWILETNTGMNNMLERIGAEPYKRYRLYEKQI' A
#
# COMPACT_ATOMS: atom_id res chain seq x y z
N MET A 1 -5.66 0.29 -2.84
CA MET A 1 -5.80 1.74 -3.08
C MET A 1 -5.50 2.01 -4.55
N GLY A 2 -6.24 2.88 -5.21
CA GLY A 2 -5.99 3.27 -6.60
C GLY A 2 -5.92 4.79 -6.70
N VAL A 3 -5.01 5.29 -7.53
CA VAL A 3 -5.02 6.68 -7.99
C VAL A 3 -5.57 6.70 -9.41
N ARG A 4 -6.24 7.79 -9.79
CA ARG A 4 -6.75 7.96 -11.15
C ARG A 4 -5.61 7.83 -12.17
N ASP A 5 -5.92 7.28 -13.34
CA ASP A 5 -4.94 7.00 -14.40
C ASP A 5 -4.12 8.24 -14.80
N GLU A 6 -4.73 9.42 -14.79
CA GLU A 6 -4.06 10.71 -15.07
C GLU A 6 -2.92 11.06 -14.09
N TYR A 7 -2.92 10.47 -12.89
CA TYR A 7 -1.88 10.63 -11.88
C TYR A 7 -0.96 9.42 -11.76
N GLN A 8 -1.28 8.31 -12.44
CA GLN A 8 -0.41 7.14 -12.51
C GLN A 8 0.86 7.47 -13.31
N PHE A 9 1.97 6.80 -12.98
CA PHE A 9 3.30 7.02 -13.58
C PHE A 9 3.89 8.44 -13.44
N SER A 10 3.19 9.34 -12.75
CA SER A 10 3.71 10.64 -12.33
C SER A 10 4.32 10.55 -10.93
N ARG A 11 5.17 11.52 -10.58
CA ARG A 11 5.65 11.70 -9.19
C ARG A 11 4.52 11.96 -8.20
N ILE A 12 3.34 12.37 -8.67
CA ILE A 12 2.18 12.72 -7.85
C ILE A 12 1.47 11.46 -7.32
N GLY A 13 1.40 10.38 -8.10
CA GLY A 13 0.72 9.13 -7.70
C GLY A 13 1.19 8.58 -6.35
N PRO A 14 2.51 8.35 -6.15
CA PRO A 14 3.06 7.90 -4.87
C PRO A 14 2.84 8.91 -3.73
N VAL A 15 2.87 10.21 -4.02
CA VAL A 15 2.63 11.26 -3.01
C VAL A 15 1.19 11.21 -2.51
N ILE A 16 0.21 11.02 -3.39
CA ILE A 16 -1.20 10.86 -3.01
C ILE A 16 -1.36 9.65 -2.08
N ALA A 17 -0.76 8.52 -2.44
CA ALA A 17 -0.81 7.32 -1.58
C ALA A 17 -0.16 7.58 -0.21
N LEU A 18 0.95 8.33 -0.14
CA LEU A 18 1.61 8.67 1.12
C LEU A 18 0.72 9.56 2.00
N LEU A 19 0.13 10.60 1.40
CA LEU A 19 -0.76 11.52 2.09
C LEU A 19 -2.00 10.82 2.63
N LEU A 20 -2.53 9.84 1.90
CA LEU A 20 -3.63 9.00 2.38
C LEU A 20 -3.22 8.19 3.62
N ILE A 21 -2.02 7.62 3.64
CA ILE A 21 -1.51 6.88 4.81
C ILE A 21 -1.28 7.83 5.99
N GLU A 22 -0.66 8.99 5.77
CA GLU A 22 -0.41 9.97 6.83
C GLU A 22 -1.72 10.51 7.42
N ALA A 23 -2.75 10.70 6.60
CA ALA A 23 -4.07 11.13 7.06
C ALA A 23 -4.73 10.12 8.04
N LEU A 24 -4.30 8.87 8.04
CA LEU A 24 -4.77 7.85 8.99
C LEU A 24 -4.08 7.93 10.35
N ARG A 25 -2.94 8.60 10.48
CA ARG A 25 -2.12 8.63 11.70
C ARG A 25 -2.89 9.13 12.92
N ASP A 26 -3.54 10.29 12.80
CA ASP A 26 -4.31 10.90 13.90
C ASP A 26 -5.54 10.07 14.30
N PRO A 27 -6.40 9.62 13.35
CA PRO A 27 -7.49 8.70 13.66
C PRO A 27 -7.04 7.42 14.36
N PHE A 28 -5.89 6.86 13.97
CA PHE A 28 -5.35 5.62 14.53
C PHE A 28 -4.88 5.82 15.97
N ALA A 29 -4.14 6.89 16.23
CA ALA A 29 -3.71 7.26 17.57
C ALA A 29 -4.91 7.46 18.51
N ARG A 30 -5.95 8.18 18.06
CA ARG A 30 -7.18 8.40 18.85
C ARG A 30 -7.93 7.11 19.18
N ARG A 31 -7.85 6.11 18.30
CA ARG A 31 -8.53 4.82 18.44
C ARG A 31 -7.66 3.72 19.06
N LYS A 32 -6.40 4.03 19.41
CA LYS A 32 -5.41 3.06 19.91
C LYS A 32 -5.25 1.87 18.95
N ILE A 33 -5.14 2.17 17.67
CA ILE A 33 -4.84 1.16 16.64
C ILE A 33 -3.33 1.14 16.44
N ASP A 34 -2.71 0.00 16.76
CA ASP A 34 -1.25 -0.13 16.77
C ASP A 34 -0.67 -0.50 15.39
N ALA A 35 -1.49 -1.03 14.47
CA ALA A 35 -1.04 -1.48 13.16
C ALA A 35 -2.13 -1.32 12.07
N LEU A 36 -1.67 -1.10 10.83
CA LEU A 36 -2.47 -1.10 9.61
C LEU A 36 -1.92 -2.16 8.65
N GLU A 37 -2.80 -2.91 8.00
CA GLU A 37 -2.42 -3.77 6.87
C GLU A 37 -2.80 -3.10 5.53
N MET A 38 -1.91 -3.21 4.54
CA MET A 38 -2.04 -2.55 3.23
C MET A 38 -2.63 -3.47 2.13
N SER A 39 -3.37 -4.50 2.53
CA SER A 39 -3.87 -5.57 1.66
C SER A 39 -2.75 -6.33 0.93
N TRP A 40 -3.12 -7.15 -0.06
CA TRP A 40 -2.17 -7.90 -0.88
C TRP A 40 -1.69 -7.05 -2.05
N ILE A 41 -0.38 -7.02 -2.23
CA ILE A 41 0.27 -6.28 -3.31
C ILE A 41 1.08 -7.29 -4.12
N LEU A 42 0.93 -7.24 -5.44
CA LEU A 42 1.70 -8.09 -6.35
C LEU A 42 3.20 -7.79 -6.21
N GLU A 43 4.03 -8.83 -6.26
CA GLU A 43 5.49 -8.70 -6.23
C GLU A 43 6.01 -7.81 -7.38
N THR A 44 5.31 -7.82 -8.52
CA THR A 44 5.62 -7.00 -9.69
C THR A 44 5.24 -5.51 -9.55
N ASN A 45 4.48 -5.13 -8.52
CA ASN A 45 4.15 -3.72 -8.25
C ASN A 45 5.28 -3.05 -7.46
N THR A 46 6.44 -2.92 -8.11
CA THR A 46 7.67 -2.38 -7.52
C THR A 46 7.48 -0.95 -7.00
N GLY A 47 6.63 -0.14 -7.63
CA GLY A 47 6.31 1.21 -7.17
C GLY A 47 5.68 1.22 -5.78
N MET A 48 4.65 0.41 -5.56
CA MET A 48 4.01 0.29 -4.24
C MET A 48 4.91 -0.40 -3.22
N ASN A 49 5.60 -1.49 -3.60
CA ASN A 49 6.48 -2.21 -2.69
C ASN A 49 7.61 -1.32 -2.16
N ASN A 50 8.33 -0.63 -3.06
CA ASN A 50 9.41 0.30 -2.68
C ASN A 50 8.91 1.46 -1.81
N MET A 51 7.71 1.97 -2.08
CA MET A 51 7.11 3.04 -1.30
C MET A 51 6.78 2.57 0.13
N LEU A 52 6.20 1.38 0.27
CA LEU A 52 5.83 0.79 1.56
C LEU A 52 7.07 0.47 2.41
N GLU A 53 8.11 -0.10 1.80
CA GLU A 53 9.38 -0.34 2.48
C GLU A 53 10.00 0.97 3.02
N ARG A 54 9.92 2.06 2.24
CA ARG A 54 10.45 3.38 2.66
C ARG A 54 9.72 3.99 3.85
N ILE A 55 8.45 3.67 4.07
CA ILE A 55 7.67 4.13 5.23
C ILE A 55 7.73 3.15 6.41
N GLY A 56 8.56 2.11 6.32
CA GLY A 56 8.78 1.14 7.38
C GLY A 56 7.73 0.03 7.44
N ALA A 57 6.94 -0.18 6.39
CA ALA A 57 6.03 -1.32 6.33
C ALA A 57 6.81 -2.61 6.06
N GLU A 58 6.42 -3.69 6.74
CA GLU A 58 7.06 -5.00 6.60
C GLU A 58 6.12 -6.02 5.94
N PRO A 59 6.59 -6.80 4.95
CA PRO A 59 5.80 -7.89 4.40
C PRO A 59 5.54 -8.99 5.43
N TYR A 60 4.33 -9.03 5.99
CA TYR A 60 3.97 -10.02 7.03
C TYR A 60 3.62 -11.41 6.49
N LYS A 61 3.15 -11.51 5.23
CA LYS A 61 2.76 -12.78 4.59
C LYS A 61 2.94 -12.74 3.07
N ARG A 62 3.47 -13.82 2.52
CA ARG A 62 3.63 -14.02 1.08
C ARG A 62 2.70 -15.13 0.59
N TYR A 63 1.85 -14.80 -0.38
CA TYR A 63 0.92 -15.73 -1.00
C TYR A 63 1.42 -16.13 -2.39
N ARG A 64 1.09 -17.35 -2.82
CA ARG A 64 1.23 -17.79 -4.21
C ARG A 64 -0.14 -18.12 -4.75
N LEU A 65 -0.53 -17.44 -5.82
CA LEU A 65 -1.83 -17.64 -6.45
C LEU A 65 -1.71 -18.77 -7.48
N TYR A 66 -2.71 -19.66 -7.48
CA TYR A 66 -2.81 -20.78 -8.41
C TYR A 66 -4.18 -20.73 -9.08
N GLU A 67 -4.22 -21.03 -10.37
CA GLU A 67 -5.45 -21.18 -11.13
C GLU A 67 -5.58 -22.65 -11.54
N LYS A 68 -6.80 -23.19 -11.47
CA LYS A 68 -7.15 -24.51 -12.00
C LYS A 68 -8.26 -24.30 -13.02
N GLN A 69 -7.99 -24.60 -14.28
CA GLN A 69 -9.05 -24.70 -15.27
C GLN A 69 -9.83 -26.00 -15.00
N ILE A 70 -11.13 -25.86 -14.80
CA ILE A 70 -12.08 -26.96 -14.55
C ILE A 70 -12.73 -27.32 -15.88
#